data_AF-A0A3P9PMJ6-F1
#
_entry.id   AF-A0A3P9PMJ6-F1
#
_cell.length_a   1.000
_cell.length_b   1.000
_cell.length_c   1.000
_cell.angle_alpha   90.00
_cell.angle_beta   90.00
_cell.angle_gamma   90.00
#
_symmetry.space_group_name_H-M   'P 1'
#
loop_
_entity.id
_entity.type
_entity.pdbx_description
1 polymer ?
#
loop_
_entity_poly.entity_id
_entity_poly.type
_entity_poly.pdbx_seq_one_letter_code
_entity_poly.pdbx_strand_id
1 'polypeptide(L)'
;MTTVHRITPIRENCVYTSCYCEENVWKLCEFVQKERTAPLEQLFVVFISNDRRMIPLWKQKSGHGDQPVIWDYHVILLQARPQSDSLVYDLDSVLSFPCSLRLYGAMAFRSDRHIRPEYHRKLRVIPADSFLLNFASDRSHMRNPDGTWKMPPPLYAPVQTAESQMNLDDFISMSPADGWGTVYIIFILILGVK
;
A
#
# COMPACT_ATOMS: atom_id res chain seq x y z
N MET A 1 -17.55 -6.13 -25.34
CA MET A 1 -16.42 -5.49 -24.63
C MET A 1 -16.96 -4.96 -23.32
N THR A 2 -16.75 -5.69 -22.22
CA THR A 2 -17.15 -5.23 -20.89
C THR A 2 -16.20 -4.11 -20.47
N THR A 3 -16.69 -2.88 -20.45
CA THR A 3 -15.99 -1.73 -19.86
C THR A 3 -15.70 -2.05 -18.40
N VAL A 4 -14.43 -2.31 -18.08
CA VAL A 4 -13.98 -2.41 -16.69
C VAL A 4 -14.18 -1.03 -16.08
N HIS A 5 -15.16 -0.89 -15.20
CA HIS A 5 -15.39 0.35 -14.46
C HIS A 5 -14.15 0.59 -13.57
N ARG A 6 -13.32 1.57 -13.94
CA ARG A 6 -12.12 1.93 -13.17
C ARG A 6 -12.52 2.91 -12.08
N ILE A 7 -12.00 2.69 -10.87
CA ILE A 7 -12.26 3.59 -9.73
C ILE A 7 -11.18 4.68 -9.61
N THR A 8 -10.03 4.49 -10.25
CA THR A 8 -8.90 5.42 -10.29
C THR A 8 -8.58 5.83 -11.73
N PRO A 9 -7.76 6.87 -11.94
CA PRO A 9 -7.16 7.14 -13.24
C PRO A 9 -6.35 5.94 -13.75
N ILE A 10 -5.96 6.00 -15.02
CA ILE A 10 -4.96 5.07 -15.55
C ILE A 10 -3.65 5.27 -14.80
N ARG A 11 -2.80 4.23 -14.72
CA ARG A 11 -1.55 4.25 -13.92
C ARG A 11 -0.70 5.50 -14.19
N GLU A 12 -0.61 5.89 -15.45
CA GLU A 12 0.20 7.01 -15.94
C GLU A 12 -0.34 8.39 -15.51
N ASN A 13 -1.63 8.46 -15.16
CA ASN A 13 -2.31 9.69 -14.75
C ASN A 13 -2.55 9.77 -13.24
N CYS A 14 -2.15 8.75 -12.47
CA CYS A 14 -2.20 8.80 -11.02
C CYS A 14 -1.12 9.75 -10.48
N VAL A 15 -1.45 10.46 -9.39
CA VAL A 15 -0.43 11.16 -8.60
C VAL A 15 0.54 10.11 -8.05
N TYR A 16 1.83 10.28 -8.33
CA TYR A 16 2.85 9.32 -7.96
C TYR A 16 4.18 10.00 -7.67
N THR A 17 4.79 9.63 -6.56
CA THR A 17 6.18 9.93 -6.21
C THR A 17 6.86 8.65 -5.73
N SER A 18 8.00 8.30 -6.32
CA SER A 18 8.74 7.08 -5.96
C SER A 18 9.19 7.15 -4.50
N CYS A 19 9.07 6.04 -3.77
CA CYS A 19 9.38 5.91 -2.33
C CYS A 19 8.46 6.69 -1.37
N TYR A 20 7.28 7.12 -1.84
CA TYR A 20 6.22 7.70 -0.99
C TYR A 20 4.90 6.93 -1.21
N CYS A 21 4.98 5.60 -1.15
CA CYS A 21 3.85 4.71 -1.49
C CYS A 21 2.63 4.94 -0.60
N GLU A 22 2.84 5.31 0.67
CA GLU A 22 1.79 5.71 1.61
C GLU A 22 1.00 6.92 1.12
N GLU A 23 1.67 7.94 0.60
CA GLU A 23 0.99 9.12 0.06
C GLU A 23 0.40 8.88 -1.32
N ASN A 24 1.04 8.05 -2.14
CA ASN A 24 0.50 7.64 -3.44
C ASN A 24 -0.86 6.94 -3.25
N VAL A 25 -0.95 6.02 -2.30
CA VAL A 25 -2.21 5.33 -1.96
C VAL A 25 -3.20 6.28 -1.30
N TRP A 26 -2.75 7.21 -0.44
CA TRP A 26 -3.61 8.27 0.10
C TRP A 26 -4.27 9.08 -1.01
N LYS A 27 -3.52 9.43 -2.07
CA LYS A 27 -4.05 10.15 -3.24
C LYS A 27 -5.02 9.33 -4.07
N LEU A 28 -4.87 8.00 -4.14
CA LEU A 28 -5.89 7.14 -4.76
C LEU A 28 -7.19 7.16 -3.95
N CYS A 29 -7.12 7.07 -2.62
CA CYS A 29 -8.29 7.16 -1.74
C CYS A 29 -8.97 8.54 -1.85
N GLU A 30 -8.18 9.62 -1.83
CA GLU A 30 -8.67 11.00 -1.99
C GLU A 30 -9.42 11.17 -3.31
N PHE A 31 -8.86 10.65 -4.41
CA PHE A 31 -9.49 10.68 -5.72
C PHE A 31 -10.85 9.96 -5.70
N VAL A 32 -10.90 8.72 -5.19
CA VAL A 32 -12.15 7.94 -5.14
C VAL A 32 -13.20 8.67 -4.30
N GLN A 33 -12.81 9.26 -3.17
CA GLN A 33 -13.73 10.02 -2.31
C GLN A 33 -14.29 11.26 -3.03
N LYS A 34 -13.44 12.05 -3.67
CA LYS A 34 -13.84 13.30 -4.35
C LYS A 34 -14.70 13.03 -5.58
N GLU A 35 -14.27 12.10 -6.42
CA GLU A 35 -14.93 11.77 -7.69
C GLU A 35 -16.08 10.77 -7.52
N ARG A 36 -16.24 10.19 -6.33
CA ARG A 36 -17.29 9.21 -5.98
C ARG A 36 -17.36 8.04 -6.95
N THR A 37 -16.20 7.57 -7.40
CA THR A 37 -16.07 6.50 -8.40
C THR A 37 -16.30 5.10 -7.84
N ALA A 38 -16.23 4.95 -6.52
CA ALA A 38 -16.58 3.73 -5.78
C ALA A 38 -16.91 4.04 -4.31
N PRO A 39 -17.65 3.14 -3.62
CA PRO A 39 -17.87 3.25 -2.18
C PRO A 39 -16.55 3.07 -1.41
N LEU A 40 -16.24 3.98 -0.48
CA LEU A 40 -15.01 3.90 0.32
C LEU A 40 -15.00 2.69 1.26
N GLU A 41 -16.17 2.19 1.65
CA GLU A 41 -16.34 1.01 2.51
C GLU A 41 -15.84 -0.28 1.84
N GLN A 42 -15.67 -0.26 0.51
CA GLN A 42 -15.08 -1.35 -0.25
C GLN A 42 -13.57 -1.22 -0.40
N LEU A 43 -12.97 -0.13 0.10
CA LEU A 43 -11.55 0.17 -0.07
C LEU A 43 -10.78 0.03 1.22
N PHE A 44 -9.62 -0.59 1.11
CA PHE A 44 -8.70 -0.82 2.21
C PHE A 44 -7.29 -0.46 1.78
N VAL A 45 -6.60 0.29 2.64
CA VAL A 45 -5.18 0.55 2.51
C VAL A 45 -4.42 -0.55 3.21
N VAL A 46 -3.45 -1.15 2.54
CA VAL A 46 -2.68 -2.27 3.07
C VAL A 46 -1.22 -1.87 3.18
N PHE A 47 -0.76 -1.70 4.42
CA PHE A 47 0.66 -1.57 4.72
C PHE A 47 1.27 -2.97 4.85
N ILE A 48 2.46 -3.12 4.28
CA ILE A 48 3.17 -4.39 4.18
C ILE A 48 4.54 -4.19 4.78
N SER A 49 4.81 -4.82 5.92
CA SER A 49 6.10 -4.73 6.60
C SER A 49 6.29 -5.94 7.51
N ASN A 50 7.30 -5.90 8.37
CA ASN A 50 7.53 -6.83 9.46
C ASN A 50 8.37 -6.16 10.55
N ASP A 51 8.64 -6.90 11.63
CA ASP A 51 9.35 -6.38 12.80
C ASP A 51 10.80 -5.97 12.48
N ARG A 52 11.33 -6.43 11.34
CA ARG A 52 12.67 -6.10 10.85
C ARG A 52 12.68 -4.98 9.81
N ARG A 53 11.51 -4.52 9.35
CA ARG A 53 11.37 -3.63 8.19
C ARG A 53 12.24 -4.12 7.02
N MET A 54 12.07 -5.39 6.69
CA MET A 54 12.73 -6.03 5.55
C MET A 54 11.78 -7.05 4.95
N ILE A 55 11.04 -6.64 3.93
CA ILE A 55 10.06 -7.48 3.26
C ILE A 55 10.38 -7.63 1.77
N PRO A 56 10.45 -8.86 1.24
CA PRO A 56 10.60 -9.09 -0.18
C PRO A 56 9.25 -8.92 -0.89
N LEU A 57 9.26 -8.15 -1.98
CA LEU A 57 8.13 -8.02 -2.88
C LEU A 57 8.60 -8.19 -4.33
N TRP A 58 7.99 -9.13 -5.05
CA TRP A 58 8.31 -9.40 -6.45
C TRP A 58 7.49 -8.52 -7.40
N LYS A 59 7.92 -8.49 -8.67
CA LYS A 59 7.23 -7.77 -9.75
C LYS A 59 7.07 -6.29 -9.43
N GLN A 60 8.15 -5.68 -8.94
CA GLN A 60 8.27 -4.25 -8.65
C GLN A 60 9.09 -3.56 -9.74
N LYS A 61 8.77 -2.30 -10.05
CA LYS A 61 9.43 -1.50 -11.10
C LYS A 61 10.93 -1.32 -10.88
N SER A 62 11.34 -1.19 -9.62
CA SER A 62 12.75 -1.11 -9.20
C SER A 62 13.44 -2.47 -9.09
N GLY A 63 12.73 -3.57 -9.37
CA GLY A 63 13.27 -4.92 -9.31
C GLY A 63 14.09 -5.28 -10.56
N HIS A 64 14.98 -6.27 -10.40
CA HIS A 64 15.80 -6.81 -11.47
C HIS A 64 15.43 -8.27 -11.76
N GLY A 65 14.90 -8.53 -12.96
CA GLY A 65 14.53 -9.89 -13.39
C GLY A 65 13.44 -10.50 -12.49
N ASP A 66 13.75 -11.66 -11.89
CA ASP A 66 12.85 -12.35 -10.94
C ASP A 66 13.26 -12.18 -9.46
N GLN A 67 14.18 -11.25 -9.17
CA GLN A 67 14.56 -10.92 -7.79
C GLN A 67 13.50 -10.01 -7.15
N PRO A 68 13.23 -10.16 -5.84
CA PRO A 68 12.39 -9.24 -5.11
C PRO A 68 13.12 -7.91 -4.88
N VAL A 69 12.34 -6.85 -4.70
CA VAL A 69 12.81 -5.64 -4.00
C VAL A 69 12.62 -5.87 -2.51
N ILE A 70 13.63 -5.53 -1.71
CA ILE A 70 13.53 -5.57 -0.25
C ILE A 70 13.10 -4.19 0.21
N TRP A 71 11.87 -4.08 0.67
CA TRP A 71 11.29 -2.86 1.22
C TRP A 71 11.38 -2.84 2.73
N ASP A 72 11.48 -1.65 3.31
CA ASP A 72 11.22 -1.42 4.74
C ASP A 72 9.73 -1.52 5.04
N TYR A 73 8.92 -0.87 4.21
CA TYR A 73 7.49 -1.11 4.08
C TYR A 73 7.03 -0.81 2.65
N HIS A 74 5.88 -1.34 2.27
CA HIS A 74 5.19 -0.95 1.03
C HIS A 74 3.70 -0.77 1.28
N VAL A 75 3.05 0.08 0.49
CA VAL A 75 1.62 0.37 0.63
C VAL A 75 0.90 0.15 -0.69
N ILE A 76 -0.22 -0.58 -0.62
CA ILE A 76 -1.11 -0.83 -1.75
C ILE A 76 -2.56 -0.49 -1.38
N LEU A 77 -3.39 -0.20 -2.39
CA LEU A 77 -4.83 -0.13 -2.21
C LEU A 77 -5.47 -1.46 -2.60
N LEU A 78 -6.41 -1.93 -1.79
CA LEU A 78 -7.23 -3.11 -2.04
C LEU A 78 -8.69 -2.69 -2.19
N GLN A 79 -9.35 -3.16 -3.25
CA GLN A 79 -10.78 -3.06 -3.42
C GLN A 79 -11.43 -4.43 -3.22
N ALA A 80 -12.19 -4.57 -2.15
CA ALA A 80 -13.03 -5.73 -1.88
C ALA A 80 -14.21 -5.76 -2.86
N ARG A 81 -14.48 -6.92 -3.46
CA ARG A 81 -15.60 -7.10 -4.40
C ARG A 81 -16.39 -8.35 -4.03
N PRO A 82 -17.56 -8.25 -3.37
CA PRO A 82 -18.29 -9.41 -2.85
C PRO A 82 -18.66 -10.49 -3.90
N GLN A 83 -18.72 -10.12 -5.17
CA GLN A 83 -19.15 -11.00 -6.26
C GLN A 83 -18.02 -11.36 -7.23
N SER A 84 -16.77 -10.97 -6.95
CA SER A 84 -15.63 -11.23 -7.84
C SER A 84 -14.29 -11.19 -7.11
N ASP A 85 -13.19 -11.56 -7.76
CA ASP A 85 -11.86 -11.47 -7.13
C ASP A 85 -11.58 -10.02 -6.70
N SER A 86 -10.94 -9.79 -5.55
CA SER A 86 -10.58 -8.43 -5.15
C SER A 86 -9.54 -7.82 -6.08
N LEU A 87 -9.42 -6.50 -6.11
CA LEU A 87 -8.45 -5.79 -6.94
C LEU A 87 -7.38 -5.11 -6.09
N VAL A 88 -6.13 -5.21 -6.54
CA VAL A 88 -4.97 -4.56 -5.96
C VAL A 88 -4.51 -3.44 -6.88
N TYR A 89 -4.30 -2.26 -6.32
CA TYR A 89 -3.71 -1.11 -6.99
C TYR A 89 -2.36 -0.85 -6.35
N ASP A 90 -1.31 -1.33 -7.02
CA ASP A 90 0.08 -1.07 -6.66
C ASP A 90 0.73 -0.24 -7.78
N LEU A 91 1.03 1.03 -7.48
CA LEU A 91 1.66 1.95 -8.43
C LEU A 91 3.10 1.58 -8.74
N ASP A 92 3.75 0.77 -7.90
CA ASP A 92 5.13 0.31 -8.07
C ASP A 92 5.23 -1.09 -8.69
N SER A 93 4.11 -1.79 -8.94
CA SER A 93 4.13 -3.10 -9.60
C SER A 93 4.35 -3.00 -11.12
N VAL A 94 5.01 -4.00 -11.70
CA VAL A 94 5.03 -4.28 -13.15
C VAL A 94 3.84 -5.14 -13.62
N LEU A 95 3.01 -5.63 -12.70
CA LEU A 95 1.73 -6.27 -13.02
C LEU A 95 0.73 -5.23 -13.53
N SER A 96 -0.43 -5.71 -13.99
CA SER A 96 -1.50 -4.82 -14.46
C SER A 96 -1.97 -3.85 -13.36
N PHE A 97 -2.55 -2.72 -13.76
CA PHE A 97 -3.14 -1.74 -12.86
C PHE A 97 -4.60 -1.48 -13.24
N PRO A 98 -5.58 -1.92 -12.43
CA PRO A 98 -5.42 -2.80 -11.26
C PRO A 98 -4.97 -4.23 -11.62
N CYS A 99 -4.54 -4.99 -10.61
CA CYS A 99 -4.23 -6.41 -10.66
C CYS A 99 -5.28 -7.18 -9.85
N SER A 100 -5.62 -8.42 -10.22
CA SER A 100 -6.47 -9.24 -9.34
C SER A 100 -5.68 -9.69 -8.11
N LEU A 101 -6.33 -9.77 -6.95
CA LEU A 101 -5.69 -10.19 -5.71
C LEU A 101 -5.10 -11.59 -5.84
N ARG A 102 -5.78 -12.51 -6.53
CA ARG A 102 -5.23 -13.84 -6.83
C ARG A 102 -3.92 -13.78 -7.61
N LEU A 103 -3.84 -12.95 -8.66
CA LEU A 103 -2.63 -12.83 -9.48
C LEU A 103 -1.51 -12.12 -8.70
N TYR A 104 -1.83 -11.04 -7.98
CA TYR A 104 -0.89 -10.31 -7.14
C TYR A 104 -0.33 -11.20 -6.03
N GLY A 105 -1.20 -11.98 -5.37
CA GLY A 105 -0.84 -12.98 -4.37
C GLY A 105 0.11 -14.05 -4.92
N ALA A 106 -0.14 -14.55 -6.12
CA ALA A 106 0.70 -15.58 -6.74
C ALA A 106 2.07 -15.04 -7.21
N MET A 107 2.11 -13.82 -7.76
CA MET A 107 3.28 -13.33 -8.50
C MET A 107 4.14 -12.33 -7.71
N ALA A 108 3.50 -11.41 -6.98
CA ALA A 108 4.17 -10.33 -6.24
C ALA A 108 4.42 -10.74 -4.79
N PHE A 109 3.40 -11.28 -4.11
CA PHE A 109 3.58 -11.85 -2.77
C PHE A 109 4.36 -13.16 -2.84
N ARG A 110 3.84 -14.18 -3.51
CA ARG A 110 4.33 -15.57 -3.36
C ARG A 110 4.19 -16.06 -1.91
N SER A 111 4.58 -17.32 -1.69
CA SER A 111 4.51 -17.98 -0.38
C SER A 111 5.73 -17.68 0.49
N ASP A 112 5.50 -17.44 1.78
CA ASP A 112 6.56 -17.31 2.79
C ASP A 112 7.21 -18.66 3.17
N ARG A 113 6.68 -19.80 2.69
CA ARG A 113 7.17 -21.14 3.03
C ARG A 113 8.67 -21.35 2.77
N HIS A 114 9.21 -20.70 1.74
CA HIS A 114 10.61 -20.82 1.34
C HIS A 114 11.44 -19.56 1.61
N ILE A 115 10.85 -18.62 2.36
CA ILE A 115 11.50 -17.37 2.77
C ILE A 115 11.94 -17.53 4.22
N ARG A 116 13.10 -16.98 4.58
CA ARG A 116 13.56 -17.04 5.98
C ARG A 116 12.59 -16.24 6.88
N PRO A 117 12.30 -16.70 8.11
CA PRO A 117 11.31 -16.08 8.99
C PRO A 117 11.49 -14.58 9.22
N GLU A 118 12.73 -14.09 9.26
CA GLU A 118 13.05 -12.67 9.42
C GLU A 118 12.53 -11.77 8.28
N TYR A 119 12.18 -12.35 7.14
CA TYR A 119 11.62 -11.67 5.96
C TYR A 119 10.14 -11.96 5.73
N HIS A 120 9.48 -12.73 6.61
CA HIS A 120 8.05 -13.02 6.48
C HIS A 120 7.27 -11.73 6.57
N ARG A 121 6.31 -11.52 5.66
CA ARG A 121 5.58 -10.25 5.61
C ARG A 121 4.29 -10.35 6.40
N LYS A 122 3.98 -9.27 7.10
CA LYS A 122 2.71 -9.01 7.76
C LYS A 122 1.99 -7.89 7.00
N LEU A 123 0.67 -7.86 7.15
CA LEU A 123 -0.21 -6.94 6.44
C LEU A 123 -1.06 -6.21 7.46
N ARG A 124 -0.94 -4.89 7.55
CA ARG A 124 -1.93 -4.06 8.25
C ARG A 124 -2.95 -3.58 7.25
N VAL A 125 -4.21 -3.95 7.45
CA VAL A 125 -5.33 -3.62 6.56
C VAL A 125 -6.21 -2.58 7.27
N ILE A 126 -6.29 -1.38 6.70
CA ILE A 126 -7.00 -0.22 7.26
C ILE A 126 -8.14 0.17 6.30
N PRO A 127 -9.39 0.36 6.79
CA PRO A 127 -10.44 0.98 5.99
C PRO A 127 -10.00 2.33 5.40
N ALA A 128 -10.34 2.60 4.13
CA ALA A 128 -9.85 3.78 3.43
C ALA A 128 -10.33 5.10 4.05
N ASP A 129 -11.54 5.14 4.60
CA ASP A 129 -12.08 6.28 5.35
C ASP A 129 -11.27 6.56 6.63
N SER A 130 -10.93 5.52 7.38
CA SER A 130 -10.05 5.61 8.55
C SER A 130 -8.66 6.10 8.15
N PHE A 131 -8.10 5.61 7.05
CA PHE A 131 -6.81 6.08 6.55
C PHE A 131 -6.84 7.57 6.17
N LEU A 132 -7.84 8.00 5.39
CA LEU A 132 -8.01 9.41 5.00
C LEU A 132 -8.17 10.33 6.22
N LEU A 133 -8.87 9.88 7.26
CA LEU A 133 -9.12 10.65 8.47
C LEU A 133 -7.89 10.77 9.38
N ASN A 134 -7.08 9.72 9.49
CA ASN A 134 -6.08 9.60 10.56
C ASN A 134 -4.62 9.67 10.09
N PHE A 135 -4.32 9.42 8.81
CA PHE A 135 -2.95 9.38 8.34
C PHE A 135 -2.29 10.76 8.31
N ALA A 136 -1.08 10.86 8.87
CA ALA A 136 -0.24 12.04 8.83
C ALA A 136 1.23 11.67 8.60
N SER A 137 1.90 12.40 7.70
CA SER A 137 3.33 12.29 7.41
C SER A 137 3.89 13.66 7.10
N ASP A 138 4.84 14.12 7.92
CA ASP A 138 5.64 15.32 7.69
C ASP A 138 6.85 15.04 6.77
N ARG A 139 6.98 13.79 6.32
CA ARG A 139 8.06 13.25 5.47
C ARG A 139 9.45 13.27 6.12
N SER A 140 9.54 13.51 7.43
CA SER A 140 10.82 13.55 8.15
C SER A 140 11.65 12.27 7.99
N HIS A 141 11.00 11.10 7.89
CA HIS A 141 11.64 9.81 7.66
C HIS A 141 12.43 9.73 6.33
N MET A 142 12.09 10.57 5.35
CA MET A 142 12.77 10.67 4.05
C MET A 142 13.88 11.73 4.02
N ARG A 143 14.18 12.36 5.15
CA ARG A 143 15.31 13.29 5.28
C ARG A 143 16.56 12.55 5.77
N ASN A 144 17.70 12.95 5.22
CA ASN A 144 19.02 12.60 5.73
C ASN A 144 19.37 13.48 6.95
N PRO A 145 20.37 13.09 7.77
CA PRO A 145 20.81 13.90 8.90
C PRO A 145 21.30 15.31 8.52
N ASP A 146 21.77 15.50 7.28
CA ASP A 146 22.21 16.80 6.73
C ASP A 146 21.04 17.67 6.22
N GLY A 147 19.79 17.20 6.35
CA GLY A 147 18.58 17.88 5.89
C GLY A 147 18.25 17.68 4.40
N THR A 148 19.08 16.97 3.64
CA THR A 148 18.78 16.61 2.24
C THR A 148 17.74 15.50 2.15
N TRP A 149 17.09 15.38 0.99
CA TRP A 149 16.10 14.33 0.75
C TRP A 149 16.76 13.04 0.27
N LYS A 150 16.40 11.90 0.85
CA LYS A 150 16.76 10.56 0.35
C LYS A 150 16.23 10.34 -1.05
N MET A 151 14.99 10.78 -1.28
CA MET A 151 14.31 10.82 -2.58
C MET A 151 13.47 12.10 -2.68
N PRO A 152 13.37 12.73 -3.87
CA PRO A 152 12.59 13.96 -4.04
C PRO A 152 11.16 13.81 -3.50
N PRO A 153 10.69 14.72 -2.64
CA PRO A 153 9.36 14.61 -2.04
C PRO A 153 8.26 14.99 -3.04
N PRO A 154 7.00 14.59 -2.77
CA PRO A 154 5.86 15.08 -3.54
C PRO A 154 5.76 16.61 -3.49
N LEU A 155 5.32 17.23 -4.61
CA LEU A 155 5.28 18.69 -4.75
C LEU A 155 4.13 19.36 -3.98
N TYR A 156 3.12 18.59 -3.56
CA TYR A 156 2.04 19.09 -2.72
C TYR A 156 2.43 19.06 -1.24
N ALA A 157 1.72 19.83 -0.42
CA ALA A 157 1.97 19.93 1.02
C ALA A 157 1.88 18.55 1.71
N PRO A 158 2.64 18.31 2.79
CA PRO A 158 2.53 17.07 3.57
C PRO A 158 1.10 16.76 4.01
N VAL A 159 0.75 15.49 4.07
CA VAL A 159 -0.56 15.05 4.56
C VAL A 159 -0.54 15.14 6.08
N GLN A 160 -1.46 15.89 6.68
CA GLN A 160 -1.52 16.13 8.12
C GLN A 160 -2.98 16.13 8.59
N THR A 161 -3.20 15.82 9.86
CA THR A 161 -4.50 15.93 10.53
C THR A 161 -4.46 17.04 11.58
N ALA A 162 -5.60 17.33 12.23
CA ALA A 162 -5.61 18.27 13.35
C ALA A 162 -4.86 17.71 14.58
N GLU A 163 -4.80 16.39 14.69
CA GLU A 163 -4.28 15.64 15.83
C GLU A 163 -2.81 15.24 15.66
N SER A 164 -2.31 15.10 14.43
CA SER A 164 -0.94 14.67 14.17
C SER A 164 -0.34 15.27 12.90
N GLN A 165 0.97 15.53 12.96
CA GLN A 165 1.78 15.87 11.79
C GLN A 165 2.57 14.66 11.26
N MET A 166 2.78 13.63 12.07
CA MET A 166 3.56 12.45 11.73
C MET A 166 3.14 11.28 12.63
N ASN A 167 2.51 10.27 12.04
CA ASN A 167 2.16 9.00 12.70
C ASN A 167 2.39 7.80 11.79
N LEU A 168 3.19 7.95 10.73
CA LEU A 168 3.49 6.89 9.77
C LEU A 168 3.98 5.59 10.44
N ASP A 169 4.78 5.69 11.50
CA ASP A 169 5.29 4.50 12.21
C ASP A 169 4.16 3.65 12.82
N ASP A 170 3.03 4.24 13.21
CA ASP A 170 1.87 3.50 13.73
C ASP A 170 1.18 2.67 12.64
N PHE A 171 1.26 3.12 11.38
CA PHE A 171 0.77 2.39 10.21
C PHE A 171 1.77 1.32 9.73
N ILE A 172 3.08 1.60 9.84
CA ILE A 172 4.13 0.62 9.51
C ILE A 172 4.21 -0.49 10.55
N SER A 173 3.96 -0.18 11.83
CA SER A 173 3.99 -1.16 12.91
C SER A 173 3.05 -2.33 12.61
N MET A 174 3.54 -3.54 12.82
CA MET A 174 2.76 -4.77 12.68
C MET A 174 2.37 -5.35 14.05
N SER A 175 2.44 -4.54 15.10
CA SER A 175 1.86 -4.82 16.42
C SER A 175 0.34 -4.57 16.37
N PRO A 176 -0.50 -5.54 16.77
CA PRO A 176 -1.95 -5.33 16.87
C PRO A 176 -2.37 -4.27 17.90
N ALA A 177 -1.47 -3.89 18.82
CA ALA A 177 -1.73 -2.87 19.83
C ALA A 177 -1.55 -1.43 19.30
N ASP A 178 -0.93 -1.28 18.13
CA ASP A 178 -0.58 0.02 17.57
C ASP A 178 -1.52 0.38 16.42
N GLY A 179 -1.73 1.68 16.20
CA GLY A 179 -2.35 2.23 14.99
C GLY A 179 -3.80 1.80 14.73
N TRP A 180 -4.17 1.79 13.44
CA TRP A 180 -5.53 1.51 12.96
C TRP A 180 -5.61 0.22 12.16
N GLY A 181 -6.83 -0.28 11.99
CA GLY A 181 -7.09 -1.49 11.21
C GLY A 181 -6.62 -2.77 11.90
N THR A 182 -6.47 -3.83 11.11
CA THR A 182 -6.16 -5.18 11.61
C THR A 182 -4.89 -5.71 10.98
N VAL A 183 -4.05 -6.38 11.77
CA VAL A 183 -2.82 -7.03 11.30
C VAL A 183 -3.08 -8.50 10.96
N TYR A 184 -2.62 -8.94 9.79
CA TYR A 184 -2.72 -10.31 9.29
C TYR A 184 -1.36 -10.85 8.86
N ILE A 185 -1.25 -12.18 8.82
CA ILE A 185 -0.23 -12.87 8.03
C ILE A 185 -0.73 -13.06 6.59
N ILE A 186 0.18 -13.07 5.61
CA ILE A 186 -0.14 -13.14 4.17
C ILE A 186 -1.13 -14.24 3.79
N PHE A 187 -0.99 -15.42 4.40
CA PHE A 187 -1.82 -16.57 4.07
C PHE A 187 -3.32 -16.29 4.27
N ILE A 188 -3.66 -15.46 5.26
CA ILE A 188 -5.05 -15.14 5.59
C ILE A 188 -5.67 -14.23 4.54
N LEU A 189 -4.93 -13.23 4.04
CA LEU A 189 -5.47 -12.30 3.02
C LEU A 189 -5.73 -13.00 1.68
N ILE A 190 -4.87 -13.95 1.28
CA ILE A 190 -5.00 -14.67 0.01
C ILE A 190 -6.20 -15.64 0.01
N LEU A 191 -6.61 -16.15 1.18
CA LEU A 191 -7.71 -17.12 1.32
C LEU A 191 -9.01 -16.54 1.87
N GLY A 192 -8.95 -15.41 2.57
CA GLY A 192 -10.02 -14.88 3.41
C GLY A 192 -10.86 -13.75 2.80
N VAL A 193 -10.49 -13.20 1.65
CA VAL A 193 -11.34 -12.22 0.95
C VAL A 193 -12.29 -12.99 0.04
N LYS A 194 -13.37 -13.52 0.65
CA LYS A 194 -14.56 -14.04 -0.03
C LYS A 194 -15.72 -13.10 0.20
#